data_AF-A0A2V5T8Q8-F1
#
_entry.id   AF-A0A2V5T8Q8-F1
#
_cell.length_a   1.000
_cell.length_b   1.000
_cell.length_c   1.000
_cell.angle_alpha   90.00
_cell.angle_beta   90.00
_cell.angle_gamma   90.00
#
_symmetry.space_group_name_H-M   'P 1'
#
loop_
_entity.id
_entity.type
_entity.pdbx_description
1 polymer ?
#
loop_
_entity_poly.entity_id
_entity_poly.type
_entity_poly.pdbx_seq_one_letter_code
_entity_poly.pdbx_strand_id
1 'polypeptide(L)'
;MKMRILTLLILSFAPVVLADDFKTIEGKEYKNVKVSRVEPDGIVLITKAGISKVYFTELPKAVQERFNYDPEKAPAYSAEQNAALEQLRNQQQEAMIRRAETTEKTNKYVGEQAQASAARQSQQEKVQRLQARYDELQKQERDLIRRIQEAERLPRYLTGQSGNKHYSYLNPAWQYVPDWEENLSDVRHEKDQVRKQLEQAQR
;
A
#
# COMPACT_ATOMS: atom_id res chain seq x y z
N MET A 1 27.81 -3.64 3.79
CA MET A 1 28.52 -4.93 3.86
C MET A 1 29.18 -5.21 2.52
N LYS A 2 30.43 -5.67 2.56
CA LYS A 2 31.38 -5.69 1.44
C LYS A 2 31.13 -6.94 0.57
N MET A 3 30.87 -6.71 -0.72
CA MET A 3 30.75 -7.74 -1.77
C MET A 3 31.94 -8.70 -1.75
N ARG A 4 31.67 -10.02 -1.74
CA ARG A 4 32.67 -11.04 -2.09
C ARG A 4 32.35 -11.54 -3.49
N ILE A 5 32.97 -10.90 -4.47
CA ILE A 5 33.01 -11.39 -5.85
C ILE A 5 33.96 -12.59 -5.86
N LEU A 6 33.43 -13.78 -6.14
CA LEU A 6 34.23 -14.98 -6.31
C LEU A 6 34.79 -14.95 -7.76
N THR A 7 35.95 -14.33 -7.93
CA THR A 7 36.62 -14.17 -9.22
C THR A 7 37.32 -15.49 -9.59
N LEU A 8 36.70 -16.32 -10.42
CA LEU A 8 37.39 -17.43 -11.08
C LEU A 8 37.95 -16.95 -12.41
N LEU A 9 39.12 -16.31 -12.37
CA LEU A 9 39.83 -15.81 -13.56
C LEU A 9 40.83 -16.87 -14.05
N ILE A 10 40.36 -17.79 -14.91
CA ILE A 10 41.25 -18.59 -15.76
C ILE A 10 41.43 -17.81 -17.06
N LEU A 11 42.41 -16.90 -17.09
CA LEU A 11 42.81 -16.19 -18.29
C LEU A 11 43.69 -17.13 -19.15
N SER A 12 43.04 -18.00 -19.92
CA SER A 12 43.70 -18.70 -21.03
C SER A 12 43.77 -17.74 -22.22
N PHE A 13 44.96 -17.20 -22.49
CA PHE A 13 45.19 -16.35 -23.65
C PHE A 13 45.37 -17.24 -24.89
N ALA A 14 44.25 -17.64 -25.49
CA ALA A 14 44.27 -18.26 -26.81
C ALA A 14 44.48 -17.19 -27.90
N PRO A 15 45.26 -17.46 -28.95
CA PRO A 15 45.40 -16.54 -30.07
C PRO A 15 44.02 -16.22 -30.68
N VAL A 16 43.77 -14.94 -30.94
CA VAL A 16 42.56 -14.47 -31.65
C VAL A 16 42.63 -14.97 -33.09
N VAL A 17 42.04 -16.14 -33.34
CA VAL A 17 41.87 -16.67 -34.68
C VAL A 17 40.65 -15.98 -35.30
N LEU A 18 40.87 -15.17 -36.34
CA LEU A 18 39.83 -14.87 -37.32
C LEU A 18 39.32 -16.22 -37.84
N ALA A 19 38.07 -16.55 -37.56
CA ALA A 19 37.46 -17.70 -38.19
C ALA A 19 37.25 -17.32 -39.65
N ASP A 20 37.81 -18.11 -40.57
CA ASP A 20 37.41 -18.07 -41.97
C ASP A 20 35.89 -18.26 -42.04
N ASP A 21 35.25 -17.65 -43.03
CA ASP A 21 33.80 -17.81 -43.24
C ASP A 21 33.45 -19.30 -43.27
N PHE A 22 32.52 -19.71 -42.41
CA PHE A 22 32.10 -21.11 -42.33
C PHE A 22 30.58 -21.25 -42.37
N LYS A 23 30.14 -22.41 -42.84
CA LYS A 23 28.73 -22.81 -42.85
C LYS A 23 28.54 -23.93 -41.84
N THR A 24 27.44 -23.87 -41.09
CA THR A 24 26.96 -25.02 -40.32
C THR A 24 26.56 -26.15 -41.26
N ILE A 25 26.42 -27.36 -40.74
CA ILE A 25 25.94 -28.53 -41.50
C ILE A 25 24.53 -28.32 -42.07
N GLU A 26 23.72 -27.45 -41.46
CA GLU A 26 22.38 -27.07 -41.93
C GLU A 26 22.40 -25.89 -42.92
N GLY A 27 23.58 -25.40 -43.30
CA GLY A 27 23.73 -24.35 -44.32
C GLY A 27 23.66 -22.92 -43.79
N LYS A 28 23.46 -22.70 -42.48
CA LYS A 28 23.57 -21.36 -41.87
C LYS A 28 25.01 -20.84 -41.99
N GLU A 29 25.17 -19.68 -42.60
CA GLU A 29 26.46 -19.09 -42.93
C GLU A 29 26.89 -18.04 -41.90
N TYR A 30 28.14 -18.12 -41.45
CA TYR A 30 28.77 -17.18 -40.53
C TYR A 30 29.93 -16.49 -41.24
N LYS A 31 29.76 -15.19 -41.53
CA LYS A 31 30.78 -14.36 -42.20
C LYS A 31 31.41 -13.34 -41.28
N ASN A 32 32.71 -13.10 -41.44
CA ASN A 32 33.46 -12.11 -40.66
C ASN A 32 33.24 -12.24 -39.15
N VAL A 33 33.20 -13.47 -38.65
CA VAL A 33 32.92 -13.73 -37.23
C VAL A 33 34.20 -13.81 -36.43
N LYS A 34 34.17 -13.24 -35.22
CA LYS A 34 35.28 -13.36 -34.29
C LYS A 34 34.95 -14.43 -33.27
N VAL A 35 35.78 -15.46 -33.15
CA VAL A 35 35.67 -16.41 -32.04
C VAL A 35 36.16 -15.70 -30.78
N SER A 36 35.28 -15.59 -29.79
CA SER A 36 35.56 -14.96 -28.49
C SER A 36 36.05 -15.94 -27.45
N ARG A 37 35.53 -17.16 -27.48
CA ARG A 37 35.96 -18.28 -26.64
C ARG A 37 35.55 -19.60 -27.28
N VAL A 38 36.31 -20.64 -26.96
CA VAL A 38 36.01 -22.04 -27.30
C VAL A 38 35.59 -22.73 -26.01
N GLU A 39 34.41 -23.35 -26.03
CA GLU A 39 33.85 -24.16 -24.95
C GLU A 39 33.88 -25.64 -25.36
N PRO A 40 33.83 -26.61 -24.43
CA PRO A 40 33.89 -28.03 -24.77
C PRO A 40 32.82 -28.50 -25.76
N ASP A 41 31.67 -27.84 -25.80
CA ASP A 41 30.52 -28.17 -26.64
C ASP A 41 30.31 -27.20 -27.82
N GLY A 42 31.10 -26.13 -27.95
CA GLY A 42 30.95 -25.20 -29.07
C GLY A 42 31.88 -23.99 -29.05
N ILE A 43 31.71 -23.11 -30.04
CA ILE A 43 32.44 -21.85 -30.16
C ILE A 43 31.50 -20.66 -29.94
N VAL A 44 31.97 -19.65 -29.22
CA VAL A 44 31.20 -18.43 -29.00
C VAL A 44 31.71 -17.34 -29.92
N LEU A 45 30.83 -16.90 -30.80
CA LEU A 45 31.07 -15.93 -31.84
C LEU A 45 30.61 -14.55 -31.41
N ILE A 46 31.43 -13.55 -31.68
CA ILE A 46 31.04 -12.14 -31.70
C ILE A 46 30.85 -11.75 -33.16
N THR A 47 29.65 -11.26 -33.46
CA THR A 47 29.25 -10.78 -34.78
C THR A 47 28.74 -9.34 -34.67
N LYS A 48 28.51 -8.67 -35.79
CA LYS A 48 27.87 -7.35 -35.81
C LYS A 48 26.45 -7.37 -35.19
N ALA A 49 25.79 -8.53 -35.19
CA ALA A 49 24.44 -8.70 -34.62
C ALA A 49 24.46 -9.08 -33.13
N GLY A 50 25.62 -9.36 -32.54
CA GLY A 50 25.75 -9.75 -31.14
C GLY A 50 26.56 -11.03 -30.92
N ILE A 51 26.48 -11.56 -29.70
CA ILE A 51 27.20 -12.75 -29.25
C ILE A 51 26.30 -13.96 -29.41
N SER A 52 26.79 -15.02 -30.06
CA SER A 52 26.05 -16.28 -30.21
C SER A 52 26.99 -17.47 -30.01
N LYS A 53 26.49 -18.52 -29.37
CA LYS A 53 27.17 -19.81 -29.28
C LYS A 53 26.74 -20.67 -30.45
N VAL A 54 27.69 -21.38 -31.07
CA VAL A 54 27.46 -22.37 -32.12
C VAL A 54 28.04 -23.69 -31.63
N TYR A 55 27.22 -24.72 -31.56
CA TYR A 55 27.65 -26.03 -31.04
C TYR A 55 28.57 -26.73 -32.03
N PHE A 56 29.55 -27.49 -31.53
CA PHE A 56 30.46 -28.25 -32.40
C PHE A 56 29.73 -29.28 -33.26
N THR A 57 28.64 -29.84 -32.76
CA THR A 57 27.75 -30.77 -33.48
C THR A 57 27.11 -30.14 -34.73
N GLU A 58 27.00 -28.81 -34.78
CA GLU A 58 26.43 -28.06 -35.91
C GLU A 58 27.52 -27.66 -36.93
N LEU A 59 28.80 -27.90 -36.62
CA LEU A 59 29.94 -27.46 -37.43
C LEU A 59 30.48 -28.58 -38.33
N PRO A 60 31.03 -28.26 -39.52
CA PRO A 60 31.74 -29.23 -40.34
C PRO A 60 32.95 -29.84 -39.61
N LYS A 61 33.30 -31.09 -39.92
CA LYS A 61 34.44 -31.79 -39.28
C LYS A 61 35.75 -31.00 -39.34
N ALA A 62 36.05 -30.38 -40.48
CA ALA A 62 37.25 -29.54 -40.64
C ALA A 62 37.30 -28.37 -39.63
N VAL A 63 36.14 -27.83 -39.25
CA VAL A 63 36.04 -26.76 -38.25
C VAL A 63 36.13 -27.34 -36.84
N GLN A 64 35.50 -28.49 -36.57
CA GLN A 64 35.63 -29.20 -35.30
C GLN A 64 37.10 -29.54 -34.98
N GLU A 65 37.84 -30.06 -35.96
CA GLU A 65 39.26 -30.42 -35.85
C GLU A 65 40.13 -29.19 -35.59
N ARG A 66 39.88 -28.07 -36.27
CA ARG A 66 40.60 -26.80 -36.10
C ARG A 66 40.53 -26.27 -34.67
N PHE A 67 39.43 -26.52 -33.96
CA PHE A 67 39.23 -26.06 -32.58
C PHE A 67 39.34 -27.19 -31.55
N ASN A 68 39.90 -28.34 -31.93
CA ASN A 68 40.19 -29.46 -31.04
C ASN A 68 38.96 -29.97 -30.28
N TYR A 69 37.83 -30.11 -30.98
CA TYR A 69 36.61 -30.63 -30.41
C TYR A 69 36.80 -32.03 -29.80
N ASP A 70 36.36 -32.21 -28.56
CA ASP A 70 36.37 -33.48 -27.83
C ASP A 70 34.91 -33.92 -27.57
N PRO A 71 34.40 -34.92 -28.33
CA PRO A 71 33.02 -35.36 -28.21
C PRO A 71 32.71 -36.04 -26.86
N GLU A 72 33.71 -36.48 -26.10
CA GLU A 72 33.47 -37.08 -24.77
C GLU A 72 33.23 -36.02 -23.69
N LYS A 73 33.81 -34.82 -23.84
CA LYS A 73 33.70 -33.73 -22.86
C LYS A 73 32.48 -32.83 -23.08
N ALA A 74 32.00 -32.74 -24.31
CA ALA A 74 30.89 -31.86 -24.68
C ALA A 74 29.57 -32.14 -23.92
N PRO A 75 29.09 -33.39 -23.81
CA PRO A 75 27.81 -33.66 -23.16
C PRO A 75 27.82 -33.32 -21.67
N ALA A 76 28.92 -33.60 -20.98
CA ALA A 76 29.08 -33.31 -19.55
C ALA A 76 29.05 -31.80 -19.29
N TYR A 77 29.76 -31.02 -20.11
CA TYR A 77 29.78 -29.56 -20.00
C TYR A 77 28.41 -28.93 -20.30
N SER A 78 27.72 -29.37 -21.36
CA SER A 78 26.38 -28.86 -21.67
C SER A 78 25.37 -29.21 -20.58
N ALA A 79 25.44 -30.42 -20.00
CA ALA A 79 24.60 -30.82 -18.89
C ALA A 79 24.83 -29.97 -17.63
N GLU A 80 26.10 -29.67 -17.31
CA GLU A 80 26.46 -28.79 -16.18
C GLU A 80 25.96 -27.35 -16.38
N GLN A 81 26.15 -26.79 -17.57
CA GLN A 81 25.67 -25.44 -17.91
C GLN A 81 24.14 -25.35 -17.81
N ASN A 82 23.42 -26.35 -18.33
CA ASN A 82 21.97 -26.40 -18.27
C ASN A 82 21.47 -26.53 -16.82
N ALA A 83 22.08 -27.42 -16.04
CA ALA A 83 21.74 -27.58 -14.62
C ALA A 83 21.98 -26.29 -13.82
N ALA A 84 23.08 -25.58 -14.07
CA ALA A 84 23.37 -24.30 -13.42
C ALA A 84 22.34 -23.22 -13.80
N LEU A 85 21.91 -23.17 -15.07
CA LEU A 85 20.89 -22.23 -15.54
C LEU A 85 19.51 -22.54 -14.94
N GLU A 86 19.14 -23.82 -14.86
CA GLU A 86 17.91 -24.26 -14.22
C GLU A 86 17.88 -23.93 -12.73
N GLN A 87 18.98 -24.17 -12.02
CA GLN A 87 19.11 -23.77 -10.61
C GLN A 87 18.96 -22.26 -10.44
N LEU A 88 19.58 -21.45 -11.29
CA LEU A 88 19.44 -19.99 -11.24
C LEU A 88 18.00 -19.55 -11.49
N ARG A 89 17.32 -20.15 -12.48
CA ARG A 89 15.90 -19.87 -12.77
C ARG A 89 15.02 -20.24 -11.59
N ASN A 90 15.22 -21.40 -10.98
CA ASN A 90 14.47 -21.85 -9.81
C ASN A 90 14.69 -20.90 -8.62
N GLN A 91 15.93 -20.51 -8.33
CA GLN A 91 16.23 -19.54 -7.28
C GLN A 91 15.59 -18.18 -7.52
N GLN A 92 15.59 -17.68 -8.75
CA GLN A 92 14.92 -16.43 -9.10
C GLN A 92 13.40 -16.53 -8.94
N GLN A 93 12.80 -17.65 -9.36
CA GLN A 93 11.38 -17.89 -9.20
C GLN A 93 10.98 -18.00 -7.73
N GLU A 94 11.74 -18.73 -6.92
CA GLU A 94 11.52 -18.81 -5.46
C GLU A 94 11.66 -17.45 -4.78
N ALA A 95 12.67 -16.65 -5.17
CA ALA A 95 12.85 -15.30 -4.65
C ALA A 95 11.67 -14.38 -5.04
N MET A 96 11.14 -14.51 -6.26
CA MET A 96 9.95 -13.79 -6.70
C MET A 96 8.70 -14.20 -5.92
N ILE A 97 8.49 -15.49 -5.70
CA ILE A 97 7.36 -16.01 -4.88
C ILE A 97 7.48 -15.49 -3.45
N ARG A 98 8.65 -15.63 -2.80
CA ARG A 98 8.89 -15.11 -1.45
C ARG A 98 8.67 -13.60 -1.35
N ARG A 99 9.07 -12.84 -2.39
CA ARG A 99 8.83 -11.39 -2.45
C ARG A 99 7.36 -11.05 -2.62
N ALA A 100 6.62 -11.79 -3.44
CA ALA A 100 5.19 -11.63 -3.60
C ALA A 100 4.44 -11.93 -2.29
N GLU A 101 4.77 -13.04 -1.62
CA GLU A 101 4.17 -13.41 -0.33
C GLU A 101 4.45 -12.38 0.76
N THR A 102 5.69 -11.88 0.86
CA THR A 102 6.04 -10.85 1.85
C THR A 102 5.34 -9.53 1.56
N THR A 103 5.20 -9.15 0.30
CA THR A 103 4.43 -7.97 -0.11
C THR A 103 2.95 -8.14 0.22
N GLU A 104 2.36 -9.30 -0.07
CA GLU A 104 0.95 -9.59 0.25
C GLU A 104 0.71 -9.56 1.76
N LYS A 105 1.56 -10.21 2.56
CA LYS A 105 1.49 -10.17 4.03
C LYS A 105 1.63 -8.76 4.57
N THR A 106 2.57 -7.98 4.03
CA THR A 106 2.77 -6.58 4.43
C THR A 106 1.56 -5.73 4.07
N ASN A 107 1.01 -5.88 2.87
CA ASN A 107 -0.17 -5.14 2.42
C ASN A 107 -1.41 -5.49 3.26
N LYS A 108 -1.60 -6.76 3.62
CA LYS A 108 -2.67 -7.19 4.53
C LYS A 108 -2.51 -6.53 5.90
N TYR A 109 -1.32 -6.62 6.50
CA TYR A 109 -1.05 -6.01 7.81
C TYR A 109 -1.25 -4.48 7.80
N VAL A 110 -0.74 -3.80 6.78
CA VAL A 110 -0.91 -2.34 6.62
C VAL A 110 -2.38 -1.99 6.41
N GLY A 111 -3.12 -2.77 5.62
CA GLY A 111 -4.55 -2.59 5.41
C GLY A 111 -5.36 -2.76 6.68
N GLU A 112 -5.12 -3.84 7.45
CA GLU A 112 -5.76 -4.09 8.75
C GLU A 112 -5.42 -2.98 9.75
N GLN A 113 -4.16 -2.53 9.81
CA GLN A 113 -3.73 -1.46 10.70
C GLN A 113 -4.37 -0.11 10.33
N ALA A 114 -4.50 0.19 9.04
CA ALA A 114 -5.17 1.39 8.55
C ALA A 114 -6.68 1.37 8.83
N GLN A 115 -7.33 0.22 8.69
CA GLN A 115 -8.75 0.07 9.04
C GLN A 115 -8.97 0.20 10.54
N ALA A 116 -8.11 -0.41 11.36
CA ALA A 116 -8.17 -0.29 12.82
C ALA A 116 -7.93 1.14 13.31
N SER A 117 -6.98 1.87 12.69
CA SER A 117 -6.74 3.28 13.04
C SER A 117 -7.90 4.18 12.59
N ALA A 118 -8.45 3.99 11.39
CA ALA A 118 -9.61 4.73 10.91
C ALA A 118 -10.86 4.46 11.78
N ALA A 119 -11.08 3.21 12.20
CA ALA A 119 -12.17 2.86 13.11
C ALA A 119 -12.01 3.54 14.48
N ARG A 120 -10.79 3.54 15.04
CA ARG A 120 -10.48 4.24 16.30
C ARG A 120 -10.69 5.74 16.18
N GLN A 121 -10.25 6.36 15.10
CA GLN A 121 -10.45 7.80 14.84
C GLN A 121 -11.94 8.13 14.73
N SER A 122 -12.70 7.37 13.93
CA SER A 122 -14.15 7.56 13.80
C SER A 122 -14.89 7.41 15.13
N GLN A 123 -14.49 6.44 15.97
CA GLN A 123 -15.05 6.29 17.31
C GLN A 123 -14.71 7.48 18.21
N GLN A 124 -13.47 7.96 18.19
CA GLN A 124 -13.05 9.16 18.93
C GLN A 124 -13.81 10.40 18.49
N GLU A 125 -13.96 10.63 17.18
CA GLU A 125 -14.74 11.75 16.62
C GLU A 125 -16.21 11.66 16.99
N LYS A 126 -16.79 10.45 17.02
CA LYS A 126 -18.16 10.24 17.48
C LYS A 126 -18.31 10.64 18.95
N VAL A 127 -17.41 10.18 19.82
CA VAL A 127 -17.42 10.55 21.26
C VAL A 127 -17.24 12.06 21.43
N GLN A 128 -16.31 12.69 20.71
CA GLN A 128 -16.10 14.13 20.77
C GLN A 128 -17.34 14.93 20.35
N ARG A 129 -18.02 14.52 19.26
CA ARG A 129 -19.26 15.16 18.80
C ARG A 129 -20.39 15.00 19.82
N LEU A 130 -20.55 13.81 20.40
CA LEU A 130 -21.54 13.57 21.43
C LEU A 130 -21.27 14.41 22.69
N GLN A 131 -20.00 14.50 23.10
CA GLN A 131 -19.61 15.33 24.24
C GLN A 131 -19.91 16.81 23.98
N ALA A 132 -19.53 17.34 22.81
CA ALA A 132 -19.81 18.72 22.44
C ALA A 132 -21.31 19.02 22.42
N ARG A 133 -22.13 18.12 21.87
CA ARG A 133 -23.59 18.26 21.89
C ARG A 133 -24.16 18.23 23.31
N TYR A 134 -23.65 17.34 24.16
CA TYR A 134 -24.06 17.29 25.57
C TYR A 134 -23.76 18.60 26.30
N ASP A 135 -22.56 19.15 26.12
CA ASP A 135 -22.13 20.39 26.77
C ASP A 135 -22.97 21.59 26.28
N GLU A 136 -23.34 21.62 25.00
CA GLU A 136 -24.21 22.63 24.43
C GLU A 136 -25.65 22.54 24.97
N LEU A 137 -26.24 21.35 25.02
CA LEU A 137 -27.56 21.14 25.61
C LEU A 137 -27.57 21.51 27.10
N GLN A 138 -26.47 21.23 27.82
CA GLN A 138 -26.33 21.63 29.22
C GLN A 138 -26.24 23.16 29.39
N LYS A 139 -25.65 23.89 28.43
CA LYS A 139 -25.68 25.36 28.41
C LYS A 139 -27.10 25.88 28.14
N GLN A 140 -27.76 25.35 27.11
CA GLN A 140 -29.12 25.73 26.76
C GLN A 140 -30.09 25.53 27.92
N GLU A 141 -30.01 24.39 28.61
CA GLU A 141 -30.82 24.11 29.79
C GLU A 141 -30.60 25.16 30.89
N ARG A 142 -29.34 25.48 31.22
CA ARG A 142 -29.02 26.49 32.24
C ARG A 142 -29.56 27.88 31.87
N ASP A 143 -29.47 28.25 30.61
CA ASP A 143 -29.92 29.56 30.15
C ASP A 143 -31.45 29.65 30.11
N LEU A 144 -32.14 28.57 29.72
CA LEU A 144 -33.62 28.48 29.78
C LEU A 144 -34.11 28.56 31.22
N ILE A 145 -33.51 27.79 32.14
CA ILE A 145 -33.83 27.83 33.57
C ILE A 145 -33.64 29.25 34.11
N ARG A 146 -32.54 29.92 33.76
CA ARG A 146 -32.28 31.30 34.21
C ARG A 146 -33.38 32.26 33.73
N ARG A 147 -33.76 32.21 32.45
CA ARG A 147 -34.80 33.08 31.87
C ARG A 147 -36.16 32.87 32.51
N ILE A 148 -36.54 31.61 32.73
CA ILE A 148 -37.79 31.27 33.42
C ILE A 148 -37.77 31.84 34.84
N GLN A 149 -36.68 31.62 35.60
CA GLN A 149 -36.54 32.16 36.96
C GLN A 149 -36.56 33.70 37.00
N GLU A 150 -35.96 34.37 36.01
CA GLU A 150 -35.98 35.83 35.90
C GLU A 150 -37.40 36.36 35.63
N ALA A 151 -38.18 35.69 34.77
CA ALA A 151 -39.58 36.05 34.53
C ALA A 151 -40.47 35.78 35.76
N GLU A 152 -40.25 34.66 36.44
CA GLU A 152 -40.98 34.27 37.65
C GLU A 152 -40.76 35.22 38.84
N ARG A 153 -39.63 35.95 38.87
CA ARG A 153 -39.39 37.01 39.87
C ARG A 153 -40.29 38.23 39.69
N LEU A 154 -40.90 38.40 38.51
CA LEU A 154 -41.77 39.52 38.20
C LEU A 154 -43.25 39.13 38.35
N PRO A 155 -44.14 40.07 38.71
CA PRO A 155 -45.57 39.78 38.79
C PRO A 155 -46.11 39.36 37.41
N ARG A 156 -46.98 38.34 37.40
CA ARG A 156 -47.58 37.79 36.17
C ARG A 156 -48.42 38.82 35.42
N TYR A 157 -49.12 39.68 36.15
CA TYR A 157 -49.90 40.77 35.59
C TYR A 157 -49.38 42.11 36.11
N LEU A 158 -49.25 43.08 35.23
CA LEU A 158 -48.98 44.46 35.58
C LEU A 158 -50.31 45.19 35.69
N THR A 159 -50.52 45.87 36.81
CA THR A 159 -51.74 46.64 37.07
C THR A 159 -51.46 48.13 36.99
N GLY A 160 -52.34 48.88 36.34
CA GLY A 160 -52.29 50.34 36.27
C GLY A 160 -53.67 50.95 36.49
N GLN A 161 -53.70 52.22 36.89
CA GLN A 161 -54.95 52.96 37.10
C GLN A 161 -54.92 54.25 36.30
N SER A 162 -56.00 54.55 35.58
CA SER A 162 -56.22 55.84 34.91
C SER A 162 -57.63 56.33 35.21
N GLY A 163 -57.73 57.41 35.97
CA GLY A 163 -58.99 57.85 36.58
C GLY A 163 -59.60 56.75 37.47
N ASN A 164 -60.86 56.39 37.20
CA ASN A 164 -61.56 55.31 37.91
C ASN A 164 -61.40 53.92 37.26
N LYS A 165 -60.66 53.79 36.15
CA LYS A 165 -60.46 52.52 35.45
C LYS A 165 -59.17 51.85 35.90
N HIS A 166 -59.28 50.57 36.26
CA HIS A 166 -58.16 49.68 36.52
C HIS A 166 -57.87 48.84 35.27
N TYR A 167 -56.61 48.75 34.90
CA TYR A 167 -56.13 47.93 33.80
C TYR A 167 -55.20 46.86 34.35
N SER A 168 -55.32 45.66 33.82
CA SER A 168 -54.43 44.55 34.10
C SER A 168 -54.04 43.92 32.78
N TYR A 169 -52.74 43.79 32.52
CA TYR A 169 -52.22 43.16 31.32
C TYR A 169 -51.11 42.20 31.67
N LEU A 170 -50.93 41.18 30.83
CA LEU A 170 -49.86 40.19 30.98
C LEU A 170 -48.52 40.93 30.96
N ASN A 171 -47.69 40.65 31.97
CA ASN A 171 -46.33 41.16 31.96
C ASN A 171 -45.58 40.57 30.75
N PRO A 172 -44.98 41.38 29.86
CA PRO A 172 -44.29 40.88 28.67
C PRO A 172 -43.22 39.82 28.97
N ALA A 173 -42.60 39.85 30.16
CA ALA A 173 -41.66 38.82 30.59
C ALA A 173 -42.29 37.41 30.68
N TRP A 174 -43.60 37.33 30.94
CA TRP A 174 -44.35 36.07 31.02
C TRP A 174 -44.86 35.56 29.67
N GLN A 175 -44.81 36.38 28.60
CA GLN A 175 -45.34 36.02 27.28
C GLN A 175 -44.68 34.75 26.71
N TYR A 176 -43.38 34.57 26.97
CA TYR A 176 -42.58 33.48 26.39
C TYR A 176 -42.31 32.32 27.35
N VAL A 177 -42.77 32.41 28.60
CA VAL A 177 -42.51 31.38 29.62
C VAL A 177 -43.03 30.00 29.19
N PRO A 178 -44.26 29.85 28.65
CA PRO A 178 -44.75 28.55 28.18
C PRO A 178 -43.84 27.92 27.12
N ASP A 179 -43.42 28.70 26.12
CA ASP A 179 -42.52 28.23 25.06
C ASP A 179 -41.14 27.86 25.64
N TRP A 180 -40.64 28.61 26.63
CA TRP A 180 -39.37 28.28 27.29
C TRP A 180 -39.45 27.00 28.13
N GLU A 181 -40.59 26.73 28.78
CA GLU A 181 -40.84 25.49 29.51
C GLU A 181 -40.90 24.27 28.59
N GLU A 182 -41.57 24.40 27.45
CA GLU A 182 -41.60 23.35 26.41
C GLU A 182 -40.19 23.08 25.87
N ASN A 183 -39.47 24.12 25.47
CA ASN A 183 -38.08 24.00 25.00
C ASN A 183 -37.16 23.39 26.08
N LEU A 184 -37.39 23.69 27.37
CA LEU A 184 -36.61 23.12 28.46
C LEU A 184 -36.85 21.61 28.59
N SER A 185 -38.10 21.16 28.42
CA SER A 185 -38.43 19.74 28.37
C SER A 185 -37.73 19.04 27.22
N ASP A 186 -37.75 19.62 26.02
CA ASP A 186 -37.12 19.06 24.83
C ASP A 186 -35.59 18.98 24.97
N VAL A 187 -34.96 20.05 25.44
CA VAL A 187 -33.51 20.09 25.70
C VAL A 187 -33.10 19.03 26.71
N ARG A 188 -33.88 18.83 27.79
CA ARG A 188 -33.63 17.78 28.77
C ARG A 188 -33.77 16.39 28.18
N HIS A 189 -34.82 16.17 27.40
CA HIS A 189 -35.04 14.89 26.73
C HIS A 189 -33.87 14.56 25.80
N GLU A 190 -33.47 15.50 24.96
CA GLU A 190 -32.36 15.30 24.03
C GLU A 190 -31.04 15.07 24.78
N LYS A 191 -30.78 15.84 25.84
CA LYS A 191 -29.57 15.69 26.66
C LYS A 191 -29.48 14.30 27.27
N ASP A 192 -30.59 13.74 27.73
CA ASP A 192 -30.66 12.37 28.26
C ASP A 192 -30.41 11.32 27.16
N GLN A 193 -30.89 11.53 25.94
CA GLN A 193 -30.59 10.66 24.80
C GLN A 193 -29.09 10.70 24.46
N VAL A 194 -28.51 11.90 24.36
CA VAL A 194 -27.08 12.10 24.06
C VAL A 194 -26.21 11.49 25.17
N ARG A 195 -26.59 11.61 26.45
CA ARG A 195 -25.89 10.95 27.56
C ARG A 195 -25.84 9.43 27.36
N LYS A 196 -26.98 8.81 27.05
CA LYS A 196 -27.04 7.35 26.79
C LYS A 196 -26.16 6.95 25.61
N GLN A 197 -26.15 7.75 24.54
CA GLN A 197 -25.28 7.51 23.39
C GLN A 197 -23.79 7.65 23.74
N LEU A 198 -23.43 8.61 24.59
CA LEU A 198 -22.07 8.80 25.09
C LEU A 198 -21.62 7.59 25.92
N GLU A 199 -22.45 7.14 26.86
CA GLU A 199 -22.19 5.94 27.68
C GLU A 199 -22.01 4.69 26.83
N GLN A 200 -22.82 4.54 25.78
CA GLN A 200 -22.69 3.42 24.84
C GLN A 200 -21.43 3.52 23.98
N ALA A 201 -21.00 4.72 23.59
CA ALA A 201 -19.82 4.92 22.76
C ALA A 201 -18.49 4.75 23.52
N GLN A 202 -18.53 4.84 24.86
CA GLN A 202 -17.38 4.71 25.76
C GLN A 202 -17.20 3.29 26.36
N ARG A 203 -18.20 2.41 26.20
CA ARG A 203 -18.11 0.99 26.57
C ARG A 203 -17.36 0.18 25.51
#